data_AF-X1FNU9-F1
#
_entry.id   AF-X1FNU9-F1
#
_cell.length_a   1.000
_cell.length_b   1.000
_cell.length_c   1.000
_cell.angle_alpha   90.00
_cell.angle_beta   90.00
_cell.angle_gamma   90.00
#
_symmetry.space_group_name_H-M   'P 1'
#
loop_
_entity.id
_entity.type
_entity.pdbx_description
1 polymer ?
#
loop_
_entity_poly.entity_id
_entity_poly.type
_entity_poly.pdbx_seq_one_letter_code
_entity_poly.pdbx_strand_id
1 'polypeptide(L)'
;MEINNTGIKKLSGSITSPKGYRATGNHIGIKECKKDLALIFSEVPAKAVGVFTTNVVKASSILWDQNLIQNPNGVQAIVINSGNANACTGEVGAKHTEIMASELASCLGIDKDQVLVASTGIIGVPLPIDTIVAGINNTYEKLGNTTSDANLAAQAIMTTDTYPKQISVEFSIDDKKVRIGG
;
A
#
# COMPACT_ATOMS: atom_id res chain seq x y z
N MET A 1 -23.24 -0.41 11.86
CA MET A 1 -23.18 0.99 12.32
C MET A 1 -23.81 1.83 11.23
N GLU A 2 -25.07 2.23 11.41
CA GLU A 2 -25.78 3.05 10.43
C GLU A 2 -25.32 4.51 10.55
N ILE A 3 -24.90 5.08 9.44
CA ILE A 3 -24.30 6.42 9.33
C ILE A 3 -25.43 7.45 9.06
N ASN A 4 -26.55 7.35 9.79
CA ASN A 4 -27.80 7.98 9.38
C ASN A 4 -27.96 9.46 9.79
N ASN A 5 -26.89 10.15 10.23
CA ASN A 5 -27.02 11.56 10.66
C ASN A 5 -25.82 12.49 10.43
N THR A 6 -24.86 12.10 9.58
CA THR A 6 -23.60 12.87 9.40
C THR A 6 -23.43 13.48 8.00
N GLY A 7 -24.42 13.33 7.10
CA GLY A 7 -24.26 13.71 5.69
C GLY A 7 -23.26 12.83 4.91
N ILE A 8 -22.79 11.73 5.53
CA ILE A 8 -21.85 10.78 4.93
C ILE A 8 -22.65 9.65 4.28
N LYS A 9 -22.46 9.46 2.98
CA LYS A 9 -23.07 8.41 2.18
C LYS A 9 -22.09 7.25 1.99
N LYS A 10 -22.47 6.04 2.41
CA LYS A 10 -21.71 4.83 2.06
C LYS A 10 -21.84 4.53 0.57
N LEU A 11 -20.72 4.20 -0.07
CA LEU A 11 -20.64 3.78 -1.47
C LEU A 11 -20.20 2.32 -1.56
N SER A 12 -20.56 1.67 -2.67
CA SER A 12 -19.84 0.48 -3.13
C SER A 12 -18.56 0.96 -3.80
N GLY A 13 -17.44 0.88 -3.09
CA GLY A 13 -16.15 1.44 -3.52
C GLY A 13 -14.97 0.93 -2.72
N SER A 14 -13.80 1.51 -2.97
CA SER A 14 -12.48 1.03 -2.56
C SER A 14 -11.46 2.16 -2.59
N ILE A 15 -10.17 1.84 -2.42
CA ILE A 15 -9.03 2.77 -2.52
C ILE A 15 -8.94 3.56 -3.84
N THR A 16 -9.57 3.10 -4.93
CA THR A 16 -9.61 3.84 -6.22
C THR A 16 -10.85 4.72 -6.37
N SER A 17 -11.71 4.80 -5.36
CA SER A 17 -12.91 5.66 -5.39
C SER A 17 -12.62 7.17 -5.33
N PRO A 18 -11.62 7.65 -4.55
CA PRO A 18 -11.15 9.03 -4.66
C PRO A 18 -10.43 9.27 -5.99
N LYS A 19 -10.54 10.48 -6.53
CA LYS A 19 -9.91 10.86 -7.80
C LYS A 19 -8.38 10.86 -7.67
N GLY A 20 -7.69 10.45 -8.73
CA GLY A 20 -6.22 10.48 -8.80
C GLY A 20 -5.52 9.33 -8.09
N TYR A 21 -6.24 8.28 -7.70
CA TYR A 21 -5.65 7.08 -7.11
C TYR A 21 -5.75 5.89 -8.07
N ARG A 22 -4.64 5.17 -8.18
CA ARG A 22 -4.51 3.92 -8.92
C ARG A 22 -4.05 2.83 -7.97
N ALA A 23 -4.46 1.60 -8.25
CA ALA A 23 -4.03 0.44 -7.49
C ALA A 23 -3.92 -0.77 -8.40
N THR A 24 -3.13 -1.75 -7.98
CA THR A 24 -3.11 -3.06 -8.61
C THR A 24 -2.52 -4.08 -7.64
N GLY A 25 -2.68 -5.36 -7.95
CA GLY A 25 -2.05 -6.43 -7.20
C GLY A 25 -1.76 -7.62 -8.09
N ASN A 26 -0.66 -8.31 -7.80
CA ASN A 26 -0.19 -9.42 -8.60
C ASN A 26 0.34 -10.55 -7.71
N HIS A 27 0.43 -11.74 -8.30
CA HIS A 27 1.16 -12.86 -7.73
C HIS A 27 2.56 -12.86 -8.32
N ILE A 28 3.55 -12.72 -7.45
CA ILE A 28 4.97 -12.63 -7.78
C ILE A 28 5.78 -13.81 -7.21
N GLY A 29 5.16 -14.65 -6.37
CA GLY A 29 5.76 -15.91 -5.90
C GLY A 29 6.37 -15.87 -4.49
N ILE A 30 5.98 -14.91 -3.64
CA ILE A 30 6.26 -14.96 -2.20
C ILE A 30 5.35 -15.99 -1.53
N LYS A 31 4.07 -16.00 -1.93
CA LYS A 31 3.10 -17.05 -1.54
C LYS A 31 2.99 -18.07 -2.66
N GLU A 32 2.52 -19.29 -2.37
CA GLU A 32 2.44 -20.35 -3.38
C GLU A 32 1.42 -20.07 -4.50
N CYS A 33 0.18 -19.69 -4.15
CA CYS A 33 -0.91 -19.56 -5.13
C CYS A 33 -1.68 -18.23 -5.08
N LYS A 34 -1.43 -17.40 -4.06
CA LYS A 34 -2.18 -16.15 -3.84
C LYS A 34 -1.37 -14.95 -4.31
N LYS A 35 -2.06 -13.90 -4.76
CA LYS A 35 -1.45 -12.57 -4.97
C LYS A 35 -0.77 -12.10 -3.70
N ASP A 36 0.40 -11.48 -3.83
CA ASP A 36 1.33 -11.23 -2.73
C ASP A 36 2.10 -9.91 -2.88
N LEU A 37 1.87 -9.15 -3.95
CA LEU A 37 2.35 -7.78 -4.13
C LEU A 37 1.18 -6.87 -4.50
N ALA A 38 0.97 -5.79 -3.73
CA ALA A 38 0.06 -4.71 -4.05
C ALA A 38 0.84 -3.40 -4.26
N LEU A 39 0.38 -2.60 -5.22
CA LEU A 39 0.88 -1.26 -5.49
C LEU A 39 -0.29 -0.29 -5.41
N ILE A 40 -0.09 0.85 -4.75
CA ILE A 40 -1.02 1.97 -4.70
C ILE A 40 -0.25 3.21 -5.15
N PHE A 41 -0.85 4.03 -6.01
CA PHE A 41 -0.22 5.22 -6.56
C PHE A 41 -1.21 6.39 -6.57
N SER A 42 -0.73 7.57 -6.19
CA SER A 42 -1.41 8.84 -6.35
C SER A 42 -0.75 9.61 -7.50
N GLU A 43 -1.59 10.03 -8.46
CA GLU A 43 -1.16 10.77 -9.65
C GLU A 43 -0.53 12.13 -9.31
N VAL A 44 -0.70 12.62 -8.07
CA VAL A 44 -0.09 13.83 -7.54
C VAL A 44 0.50 13.56 -6.16
N PRO A 45 1.49 14.35 -5.69
CA PRO A 45 1.94 14.31 -4.30
C PRO A 45 0.77 14.47 -3.32
N ALA A 46 0.56 13.46 -2.48
CA ALA A 46 -0.50 13.44 -1.48
C ALA A 46 0.06 13.73 -0.09
N LYS A 47 -0.62 14.57 0.67
CA LYS A 47 -0.32 14.73 2.10
C LYS A 47 -0.67 13.43 2.81
N ALA A 48 0.32 12.82 3.45
CA ALA A 48 0.15 11.57 4.16
C ALA A 48 0.11 11.78 5.67
N VAL A 49 -0.68 10.94 6.34
CA VAL A 49 -0.72 10.82 7.80
C VAL A 49 -0.79 9.33 8.10
N GLY A 50 -0.02 8.88 9.08
CA GLY A 50 0.14 7.47 9.42
C GLY A 50 0.25 7.28 10.92
N VAL A 51 -0.41 6.25 11.41
CA VAL A 51 -0.25 5.74 12.77
C VAL A 51 0.37 4.37 12.69
N PHE A 52 1.28 4.08 13.62
CA PHE A 52 2.10 2.88 13.58
C PHE A 52 1.97 2.09 14.89
N THR A 53 2.33 0.81 14.84
CA THR A 53 2.30 -0.04 16.03
C THR A 53 3.14 0.54 17.18
N THR A 54 2.61 0.44 18.40
CA THR A 54 3.31 0.85 19.62
C THR A 54 4.26 -0.24 20.14
N ASN A 55 4.29 -1.42 19.51
CA ASN A 55 5.18 -2.51 19.88
C ASN A 55 6.64 -2.05 19.84
N VAL A 56 7.43 -2.49 20.82
CA VAL A 56 8.88 -2.23 20.89
C VAL A 56 9.60 -2.85 19.69
N VAL A 57 9.19 -4.05 19.28
CA VAL A 57 9.70 -4.73 18.09
C VAL A 57 8.94 -4.23 16.86
N LYS A 58 9.61 -3.44 16.02
CA LYS A 58 9.06 -2.87 14.79
C LYS A 58 9.70 -3.52 13.57
N ALA A 59 8.90 -3.77 12.55
CA ALA A 59 9.40 -4.20 11.24
C ALA A 59 10.15 -3.05 10.55
N SER A 60 11.04 -3.40 9.61
CA SER A 60 11.87 -2.42 8.89
C SER A 60 11.02 -1.38 8.14
N SER A 61 9.91 -1.81 7.55
CA SER A 61 8.90 -0.98 6.89
C SER A 61 8.31 0.09 7.81
N ILE A 62 8.03 -0.25 9.07
CA ILE A 62 7.44 0.70 10.02
C ILE A 62 8.41 1.84 10.32
N LEU A 63 9.70 1.52 10.51
CA LEU A 63 10.72 2.53 10.79
C LEU A 63 10.96 3.44 9.57
N TRP A 64 10.94 2.86 8.37
CA TRP A 64 11.01 3.59 7.10
C TRP A 64 9.84 4.58 6.96
N ASP A 65 8.61 4.10 7.07
CA ASP A 65 7.41 4.92 6.90
C ASP A 65 7.27 6.01 7.97
N GLN A 66 7.72 5.75 9.21
CA GLN A 66 7.75 6.75 10.28
C GLN A 66 8.62 7.97 9.92
N ASN A 67 9.72 7.77 9.20
CA ASN A 67 10.58 8.85 8.76
C ASN A 67 9.94 9.62 7.58
N LEU A 68 9.27 8.91 6.68
CA LEU A 68 8.69 9.52 5.47
C LEU A 68 7.34 10.20 5.68
N ILE A 69 6.58 9.83 6.72
CA ILE A 69 5.25 10.43 6.95
C ILE A 69 5.32 11.93 7.24
N GLN A 70 6.50 12.44 7.62
CA GLN A 70 6.76 13.86 7.84
C GLN A 70 7.35 14.57 6.60
N ASN A 71 7.43 13.89 5.45
CA ASN A 71 8.04 14.45 4.24
C ASN A 71 7.22 15.66 3.74
N PRO A 72 7.83 16.87 3.65
CA PRO A 72 7.13 18.05 3.17
C PRO A 72 6.70 17.95 1.69
N ASN A 73 7.35 17.09 0.91
CA ASN A 73 7.04 16.83 -0.50
C ASN A 73 5.91 15.81 -0.70
N GLY A 74 5.30 15.31 0.39
CA GLY A 74 4.21 14.34 0.35
C GLY A 74 4.64 12.93 -0.06
N VAL A 75 3.67 12.04 -0.16
CA VAL A 75 3.81 10.64 -0.58
C VAL A 75 3.03 10.44 -1.87
N GLN A 76 3.54 9.60 -2.76
CA GLN A 76 2.85 9.26 -4.01
C GLN A 76 2.60 7.77 -4.18
N ALA A 77 3.34 6.88 -3.52
CA ALA A 77 3.11 5.46 -3.70
C ALA A 77 3.22 4.66 -2.40
N ILE A 78 2.61 3.48 -2.42
CA ILE A 78 2.76 2.45 -1.40
C ILE A 78 3.04 1.12 -2.11
N VAL A 79 4.15 0.48 -1.75
CA VAL A 79 4.45 -0.91 -2.16
C VAL A 79 4.20 -1.83 -0.97
N ILE A 80 3.41 -2.89 -1.18
CA ILE A 80 2.96 -3.76 -0.11
C ILE A 80 3.19 -5.20 -0.50
N ASN A 81 3.91 -5.97 0.32
CA ASN A 81 4.03 -7.41 0.14
C ASN A 81 3.28 -8.18 1.25
N SER A 82 2.78 -9.37 0.93
CA SER A 82 2.25 -10.31 1.92
C SER A 82 2.92 -11.69 1.82
N GLY A 83 2.88 -12.45 2.92
CA GLY A 83 3.58 -13.73 3.08
C GLY A 83 4.88 -13.61 3.88
N ASN A 84 5.47 -12.42 3.94
CA ASN A 84 6.68 -12.14 4.72
C ASN A 84 6.58 -10.74 5.36
N ALA A 85 6.79 -10.65 6.68
CA ALA A 85 6.64 -9.40 7.43
C ALA A 85 7.86 -8.47 7.40
N ASN A 86 9.02 -8.95 6.92
CA ASN A 86 10.31 -8.24 7.01
C ASN A 86 10.59 -7.65 8.41
N ALA A 87 10.25 -8.45 9.43
CA ALA A 87 10.41 -8.10 10.83
C ALA A 87 11.50 -8.97 11.46
N CYS A 88 12.28 -8.40 12.38
CA CYS A 88 13.42 -9.07 13.02
C CYS A 88 14.51 -9.53 12.04
N THR A 89 14.72 -8.78 10.95
CA THR A 89 15.68 -9.07 9.87
C THR A 89 16.91 -8.17 9.85
N GLY A 90 17.04 -7.27 10.84
CA GLY A 90 18.20 -6.40 11.02
C GLY A 90 18.46 -5.47 9.83
N GLU A 91 19.73 -5.14 9.60
CA GLU A 91 20.17 -4.23 8.53
C GLU A 91 19.80 -4.72 7.13
N VAL A 92 19.81 -6.04 6.90
CA VAL A 92 19.37 -6.64 5.64
C VAL A 92 17.90 -6.30 5.38
N GLY A 93 17.05 -6.40 6.41
CA GLY A 93 15.65 -6.02 6.32
C GLY A 93 15.45 -4.55 5.98
N ALA A 94 16.20 -3.66 6.63
CA ALA A 94 16.18 -2.22 6.35
C ALA A 94 16.60 -1.93 4.90
N LYS A 95 17.66 -2.59 4.42
CA LYS A 95 18.12 -2.42 3.04
C LYS A 95 17.09 -2.92 2.03
N HIS A 96 16.46 -4.07 2.28
CA HIS A 96 15.42 -4.61 1.40
C HIS A 96 14.20 -3.69 1.34
N THR A 97 13.80 -3.06 2.45
CA THR A 97 12.75 -2.05 2.47
C THR A 97 13.11 -0.85 1.57
N GLU A 98 14.32 -0.31 1.69
CA GLU A 98 14.78 0.79 0.82
C GLU A 98 14.81 0.38 -0.66
N ILE A 99 15.25 -0.85 -0.97
CA ILE A 99 15.27 -1.37 -2.35
C ILE A 99 13.84 -1.43 -2.92
N MET A 100 12.86 -1.94 -2.15
CA MET A 100 11.46 -1.97 -2.60
C MET A 100 10.93 -0.58 -2.94
N ALA A 101 11.18 0.39 -2.06
CA ALA A 101 10.77 1.78 -2.26
C ALA A 101 11.44 2.39 -3.50
N SER A 102 12.76 2.20 -3.63
CA SER A 102 13.56 2.73 -4.74
C SER A 102 13.16 2.13 -6.08
N GLU A 103 12.83 0.84 -6.11
CA GLU A 103 12.41 0.15 -7.32
C GLU A 103 11.09 0.71 -7.84
N LEU A 104 10.05 0.78 -6.98
CA LEU A 104 8.78 1.35 -7.39
C LEU A 104 8.91 2.83 -7.77
N ALA A 105 9.73 3.59 -7.04
CA ALA A 105 9.99 4.99 -7.33
C ALA A 105 10.61 5.18 -8.72
N SER A 106 11.60 4.34 -9.07
CA SER A 106 12.23 4.31 -10.39
C SER A 106 11.20 4.02 -11.50
N CYS A 107 10.36 2.99 -11.34
CA CYS A 107 9.30 2.67 -12.31
C CYS A 107 8.31 3.82 -12.52
N LEU A 108 8.02 4.60 -11.48
CA LEU A 108 7.05 5.69 -11.49
C LEU A 108 7.65 7.07 -11.81
N GLY A 109 8.99 7.18 -11.85
CA GLY A 109 9.67 8.46 -12.03
C GLY A 109 9.48 9.45 -10.87
N ILE A 110 9.42 8.95 -9.63
CA ILE A 110 9.27 9.75 -8.40
C ILE A 110 10.47 9.54 -7.46
N ASP A 111 10.53 10.28 -6.36
CA ASP A 111 11.56 10.06 -5.33
C ASP A 111 11.20 8.84 -4.45
N LYS A 112 12.19 8.03 -4.06
CA LYS A 112 12.00 6.90 -3.13
C LYS A 112 11.43 7.34 -1.78
N ASP A 113 11.73 8.57 -1.35
CA ASP A 113 11.23 9.15 -0.11
C ASP A 113 9.75 9.58 -0.21
N GLN A 114 9.12 9.40 -1.39
CA GLN A 114 7.68 9.50 -1.62
C GLN A 114 6.99 8.13 -1.69
N VAL A 115 7.71 7.04 -1.39
CA VAL A 115 7.19 5.66 -1.44
C VAL A 115 7.19 5.04 -0.04
N LEU A 116 5.99 4.77 0.47
CA LEU A 116 5.80 3.99 1.69
C LEU A 116 5.91 2.49 1.39
N VAL A 117 6.32 1.70 2.38
CA VAL A 117 6.53 0.26 2.25
C VAL A 117 5.78 -0.44 3.37
N ALA A 118 4.96 -1.44 3.04
CA ALA A 118 4.33 -2.29 4.05
C ALA A 118 4.58 -3.78 3.78
N SER A 119 4.71 -4.56 4.85
CA SER A 119 5.02 -5.99 4.79
C SER A 119 4.20 -6.73 5.84
N THR A 120 3.64 -7.88 5.50
CA THR A 120 2.85 -8.72 6.43
C THR A 120 3.09 -10.20 6.18
N GLY A 121 3.16 -11.01 7.24
CA GLY A 121 3.37 -12.45 7.14
C GLY A 121 4.34 -12.99 8.18
N ILE A 122 5.17 -13.94 7.78
CA ILE A 122 6.12 -14.62 8.67
C ILE A 122 7.21 -13.63 9.15
N ILE A 123 7.55 -13.70 10.44
CA ILE A 123 8.59 -12.89 11.10
C ILE A 123 9.92 -13.66 11.11
N GLY A 124 11.05 -12.95 11.02
CA GLY A 124 12.40 -13.52 11.16
C GLY A 124 12.98 -14.11 9.87
N VAL A 125 12.27 -13.99 8.74
CA VAL A 125 12.71 -14.49 7.43
C VAL A 125 13.05 -13.30 6.53
N PRO A 126 14.25 -13.22 5.94
CA PRO A 126 14.59 -12.16 4.98
C PRO A 126 13.63 -12.14 3.78
N LEU A 127 13.34 -10.95 3.25
CA LEU A 127 12.54 -10.83 2.02
C LEU A 127 13.28 -11.47 0.83
N PRO A 128 12.57 -12.19 -0.06
CA PRO A 128 13.11 -12.60 -1.36
C PRO A 128 13.18 -11.39 -2.30
N ILE A 129 14.17 -10.51 -2.06
CA ILE A 129 14.18 -9.16 -2.64
C ILE A 129 14.24 -9.16 -4.17
N ASP A 130 14.99 -10.08 -4.78
CA ASP A 130 15.06 -10.20 -6.25
C ASP A 130 13.69 -10.53 -6.86
N THR A 131 12.93 -11.42 -6.23
CA THR A 131 11.55 -11.76 -6.62
C THR A 131 10.65 -10.53 -6.51
N ILE A 132 10.82 -9.73 -5.46
CA ILE A 132 10.02 -8.51 -5.26
C ILE A 132 10.35 -7.46 -6.31
N VAL A 133 11.63 -7.22 -6.58
CA VAL A 133 12.10 -6.25 -7.59
C VAL A 133 11.58 -6.63 -8.98
N ALA A 134 11.73 -7.90 -9.38
CA ALA A 134 11.16 -8.40 -10.64
C ALA A 134 9.62 -8.30 -10.63
N GLY A 135 8.99 -8.56 -9.49
CA GLY A 135 7.56 -8.44 -9.29
C GLY A 135 7.03 -7.01 -9.48
N ILE A 136 7.71 -6.00 -8.93
CA ILE A 136 7.38 -4.58 -9.07
C ILE A 136 7.46 -4.19 -10.55
N ASN A 137 8.58 -4.48 -11.21
CA ASN A 137 8.79 -4.20 -12.64
C ASN A 137 7.67 -4.78 -13.53
N ASN A 138 7.22 -6.00 -13.26
CA ASN A 138 6.18 -6.66 -14.05
C ASN A 138 4.74 -6.25 -13.67
N THR A 139 4.58 -5.44 -12.63
CA THR A 139 3.25 -5.12 -12.06
C THR A 139 2.88 -3.65 -12.18
N TYR A 140 3.84 -2.71 -12.13
CA TYR A 140 3.53 -1.28 -12.06
C TYR A 140 2.72 -0.76 -13.26
N GLU A 141 2.96 -1.27 -14.48
CA GLU A 141 2.21 -0.89 -15.68
C GLU A 141 0.71 -1.23 -15.59
N LYS A 142 0.34 -2.15 -14.68
CA LYS A 142 -1.05 -2.57 -14.44
C LYS A 142 -1.78 -1.69 -13.43
N LEU A 143 -1.17 -0.59 -12.98
CA LEU A 143 -1.82 0.39 -12.10
C LEU A 143 -3.03 1.01 -12.80
N GLY A 144 -4.22 0.59 -12.37
CA GLY A 144 -5.51 1.05 -12.88
C GLY A 144 -6.33 1.76 -11.81
N ASN A 145 -7.43 2.38 -12.22
CA ASN A 145 -8.31 3.17 -11.34
C ASN A 145 -9.72 2.58 -11.21
N THR A 146 -9.92 1.33 -11.62
CA THR A 146 -11.23 0.67 -11.51
C THR A 146 -11.39 -0.02 -10.15
N THR A 147 -12.63 -0.41 -9.81
CA THR A 147 -12.90 -1.26 -8.65
C THR A 147 -12.24 -2.63 -8.77
N SER A 148 -12.10 -3.16 -9.99
CA SER A 148 -11.41 -4.43 -10.23
C SER A 148 -9.93 -4.33 -9.85
N ASP A 149 -9.27 -3.24 -10.25
CA ASP A 149 -7.84 -3.03 -9.97
C ASP A 149 -7.58 -2.88 -8.47
N ALA A 150 -8.43 -2.14 -7.76
CA ALA A 150 -8.40 -2.06 -6.30
C ALA A 150 -8.63 -3.42 -5.63
N ASN A 151 -9.52 -4.26 -6.17
CA ASN A 151 -9.75 -5.60 -5.66
C ASN A 151 -8.52 -6.51 -5.83
N LEU A 152 -7.72 -6.33 -6.90
CA LEU A 152 -6.45 -7.04 -7.05
C LEU A 152 -5.48 -6.66 -5.92
N ALA A 153 -5.35 -5.36 -5.61
CA ALA A 153 -4.52 -4.88 -4.50
C ALA A 153 -5.02 -5.40 -3.14
N ALA A 154 -6.33 -5.32 -2.88
CA ALA A 154 -6.94 -5.82 -1.65
C ALA A 154 -6.72 -7.32 -1.44
N GLN A 155 -6.75 -8.12 -2.52
CA GLN A 155 -6.40 -9.55 -2.45
C GLN A 155 -4.92 -9.79 -2.17
N ALA A 156 -4.04 -8.94 -2.71
CA ALA A 156 -2.61 -9.13 -2.62
C ALA A 156 -2.04 -8.86 -1.21
N ILE A 157 -2.72 -8.07 -0.39
CA ILE A 157 -2.30 -7.80 1.00
C ILE A 157 -2.81 -8.84 2.02
N MET A 158 -3.70 -9.73 1.62
CA MET A 158 -4.28 -10.76 2.49
C MET A 158 -3.25 -11.78 2.95
N THR A 159 -3.35 -12.25 4.20
CA THR A 159 -2.59 -13.41 4.70
C THR A 159 -3.52 -14.60 4.96
N THR A 160 -4.01 -14.73 6.19
CA THR A 160 -4.97 -15.75 6.62
C THR A 160 -6.43 -15.33 6.40
N ASP A 161 -6.65 -14.12 5.89
CA ASP A 161 -7.95 -13.61 5.50
C ASP A 161 -8.70 -14.56 4.54
N THR A 162 -10.02 -14.67 4.73
CA THR A 162 -10.91 -15.46 3.88
C THR A 162 -11.53 -14.66 2.72
N TYR A 163 -11.59 -13.33 2.83
CA TYR A 163 -12.07 -12.41 1.80
C TYR A 163 -11.39 -11.03 1.92
N PRO A 164 -11.27 -10.26 0.81
CA PRO A 164 -10.75 -8.90 0.83
C PRO A 164 -11.75 -7.94 1.48
N LYS A 165 -11.25 -6.90 2.16
CA LYS A 165 -12.09 -5.87 2.83
C LYS A 165 -11.87 -4.54 2.12
N GLN A 166 -12.97 -3.91 1.73
CA GLN A 166 -12.98 -2.62 1.03
C GLN A 166 -14.22 -1.82 1.46
N ILE A 167 -14.08 -0.50 1.56
CA ILE A 167 -15.16 0.44 1.84
C ILE A 167 -14.89 1.79 1.17
N SER A 168 -15.96 2.48 0.78
CA SER A 168 -15.87 3.89 0.44
C SER A 168 -17.05 4.67 0.98
N VAL A 169 -16.80 5.95 1.27
CA VAL A 169 -17.81 6.93 1.68
C VAL A 169 -17.65 8.22 0.90
N GLU A 170 -18.75 8.94 0.72
CA GLU A 170 -18.82 10.25 0.06
C GLU A 170 -19.53 11.25 0.98
N PHE A 171 -19.02 12.48 1.02
CA PHE A 171 -19.64 13.61 1.73
C PHE A 171 -19.23 14.92 1.05
N SER A 172 -19.75 16.06 1.52
CA SER A 172 -19.44 17.38 0.97
C SER A 172 -18.62 18.23 1.93
N ILE A 173 -17.63 18.95 1.41
CA ILE A 173 -16.92 20.06 2.09
C ILE A 173 -17.03 21.26 1.15
N ASP A 174 -17.58 22.38 1.63
CA ASP A 174 -17.77 23.61 0.83
C ASP A 174 -18.39 23.31 -0.56
N ASP A 175 -19.48 22.54 -0.57
CA ASP A 175 -20.21 22.05 -1.76
C ASP A 175 -19.42 21.15 -2.73
N LYS A 176 -18.19 20.77 -2.39
CA LYS A 176 -17.38 19.82 -3.17
C LYS A 176 -17.54 18.41 -2.64
N LYS A 177 -17.86 17.47 -3.53
CA LYS A 177 -17.90 16.03 -3.22
C LYS A 177 -16.49 15.52 -2.92
N VAL A 178 -16.32 14.98 -1.72
CA VAL A 178 -15.11 14.33 -1.23
C VAL A 178 -15.41 12.84 -1.05
N ARG A 179 -14.43 11.99 -1.42
CA ARG A 179 -14.51 10.54 -1.24
C ARG A 179 -13.34 10.06 -0.40
N ILE A 180 -13.63 9.13 0.49
CA ILE A 180 -12.63 8.34 1.22
C ILE A 180 -12.81 6.89 0.79
N GLY A 181 -11.70 6.21 0.50
CA GLY A 181 -11.66 4.82 0.08
C GLY A 181 -10.60 4.06 0.87
N GLY A 182 -10.88 2.80 1.20
CA GLY A 182 -10.03 1.90 1.98
C GLY A 182 -10.38 0.44 1.76
#